data_AF-A0A4Q5QWQ5-F1
#
_entry.id   AF-A0A4Q5QWQ5-F1
#
_cell.length_a   1.000
_cell.length_b   1.000
_cell.length_c   1.000
_cell.angle_alpha   90.00
_cell.angle_beta   90.00
_cell.angle_gamma   90.00
#
_symmetry.space_group_name_H-M   'P 1'
#
loop_
_entity.id
_entity.type
_entity.pdbx_description
1 polymer ?
#
loop_
_entity_poly.entity_id
_entity_poly.type
_entity_poly.pdbx_seq_one_letter_code
_entity_poly.pdbx_strand_id
1 'polypeptide(L)'
;VICFSEYNSFGITPGFITDRAHDLVIDTQPSVQVMHIGFPVRDRVLGYTAFHSCSCNGGRDGRQQAWINRFGNELYSTFFKDYTEKVWGVPCHKIPASWGQQRVKDLNISRMVLQAFKSVFNSNRTIDQKGTSTSLIEQFLYPKFGPGQMWETVADKIKELGGEIYLNTAVTGINGDHDKTIVSAAITDLKSGETTVHEADYFFSTMPVKEFFEVTNNLVVPQDVLHTALTLEYRDFLIVGVLAEKLIVKDKNGDEITDNWIYIQDKNIKAGRLQFFHNWSPFMISEPGDKWIGVEYFCNETDEFWKLPDAELADFAIKEIESIGIISAHDVTDTTVIRVKKAYPSYYGSYNNFSIVQEYLNTIENFFPIGRNGMHRYNNSDHSMLTAMAAVENIITGQKDKTNIWEINTGDEYHEDAAK
;
A
#
# COMPACT_ATOMS: atom_id res chain seq x y z
N VAL A 1 21.98 -26.08 7.39
CA VAL A 1 22.22 -27.35 8.10
C VAL A 1 20.87 -28.03 8.30
N ILE A 2 20.70 -29.24 7.77
CA ILE A 2 19.44 -30.01 7.78
C ILE A 2 19.36 -30.81 9.09
N CYS A 3 18.17 -30.91 9.71
CA CYS A 3 17.78 -32.02 10.59
C CYS A 3 16.24 -32.18 10.65
N PHE A 4 15.77 -33.43 10.62
CA PHE A 4 14.37 -33.89 10.69
C PHE A 4 14.13 -34.74 11.96
N SER A 5 12.88 -34.73 12.48
CA SER A 5 12.12 -35.75 13.25
C SER A 5 11.24 -35.01 14.28
N GLU A 6 10.03 -35.35 14.71
CA GLU A 6 8.99 -36.38 14.53
C GLU A 6 7.81 -35.91 15.44
N TYR A 7 6.52 -36.13 15.15
CA TYR A 7 5.48 -36.40 16.18
C TYR A 7 4.17 -36.95 15.58
N ASN A 8 3.54 -37.84 16.37
CA ASN A 8 2.48 -38.80 16.05
C ASN A 8 1.04 -38.37 16.47
N SER A 9 0.05 -38.85 15.68
CA SER A 9 -1.33 -39.33 16.00
C SER A 9 -2.44 -38.46 16.66
N PHE A 10 -3.63 -38.49 16.02
CA PHE A 10 -4.97 -37.97 16.39
C PHE A 10 -5.76 -38.90 17.35
N GLY A 11 -6.71 -38.35 18.13
CA GLY A 11 -7.77 -39.12 18.82
C GLY A 11 -9.04 -38.30 19.14
N ILE A 12 -10.23 -38.92 19.05
CA ILE A 12 -11.58 -38.34 19.28
C ILE A 12 -12.24 -39.04 20.49
N THR A 13 -12.99 -38.32 21.34
CA THR A 13 -13.84 -38.93 22.40
C THR A 13 -15.27 -38.41 22.32
N PRO A 14 -16.30 -39.27 22.12
CA PRO A 14 -17.71 -38.87 22.12
C PRO A 14 -18.39 -39.09 23.49
N GLY A 15 -19.33 -38.21 23.84
CA GLY A 15 -20.27 -38.39 24.96
C GLY A 15 -21.71 -38.27 24.48
N PHE A 16 -22.59 -39.17 24.94
CA PHE A 16 -24.02 -39.22 24.60
C PHE A 16 -24.87 -38.90 25.84
N ILE A 17 -25.93 -38.09 25.68
CA ILE A 17 -27.07 -38.02 26.61
C ILE A 17 -28.34 -38.11 25.77
N THR A 18 -29.23 -39.05 26.10
CA THR A 18 -30.52 -39.29 25.43
C THR A 18 -31.65 -39.22 26.45
N ASP A 19 -32.85 -38.84 26.00
CA ASP A 19 -34.10 -39.25 26.70
C ASP A 19 -35.32 -39.42 25.76
N ARG A 20 -35.21 -39.28 24.43
CA ARG A 20 -36.28 -39.66 23.48
C ARG A 20 -35.73 -40.23 22.17
N ALA A 21 -36.25 -41.38 21.76
CA ALA A 21 -35.72 -42.21 20.67
C ALA A 21 -36.06 -41.75 19.24
N HIS A 22 -36.62 -40.55 19.05
CA HIS A 22 -36.91 -40.01 17.71
C HIS A 22 -36.34 -38.62 17.44
N ASP A 23 -35.55 -38.04 18.36
CA ASP A 23 -34.81 -36.80 18.13
C ASP A 23 -33.31 -37.05 18.35
N LEU A 24 -32.59 -37.42 17.30
CA LEU A 24 -31.13 -37.44 17.33
C LEU A 24 -30.64 -35.99 17.11
N VAL A 25 -30.56 -35.21 18.18
CA VAL A 25 -29.85 -33.93 18.14
C VAL A 25 -28.35 -34.23 18.30
N ILE A 26 -27.61 -34.19 17.20
CA ILE A 26 -26.16 -34.07 17.26
C ILE A 26 -25.88 -32.58 17.49
N ASP A 27 -25.52 -32.20 18.72
CA ASP A 27 -24.88 -30.91 18.96
C ASP A 27 -23.43 -31.03 18.49
N THR A 28 -23.19 -30.73 17.21
CA THR A 28 -21.84 -30.42 16.75
C THR A 28 -21.59 -28.95 17.03
N GLN A 29 -20.82 -28.63 18.06
CA GLN A 29 -20.15 -27.34 18.09
C GLN A 29 -18.95 -27.40 17.14
N PRO A 30 -18.93 -26.64 16.03
CA PRO A 30 -17.70 -26.47 15.29
C PRO A 30 -16.80 -25.56 16.12
N SER A 31 -15.83 -26.16 16.83
CA SER A 31 -14.67 -25.41 17.31
C SER A 31 -13.57 -25.57 16.27
N VAL A 32 -13.12 -24.45 15.70
CA VAL A 32 -11.83 -24.39 15.02
C VAL A 32 -10.82 -24.06 16.12
N GLN A 33 -10.09 -25.06 16.58
CA GLN A 33 -8.88 -24.81 17.37
C GLN A 33 -7.74 -24.42 16.42
N VAL A 34 -7.56 -23.11 16.22
CA VAL A 34 -6.22 -22.58 15.99
C VAL A 34 -5.60 -22.43 17.37
N MET A 35 -4.36 -22.91 17.57
CA MET A 35 -3.67 -22.92 18.86
C MET A 35 -3.94 -21.64 19.69
N HIS A 36 -4.79 -21.83 20.72
CA HIS A 36 -5.08 -21.02 21.90
C HIS A 36 -5.27 -19.49 21.80
N ILE A 37 -6.16 -18.98 20.94
CA ILE A 37 -6.92 -17.73 21.21
C ILE A 37 -8.38 -17.91 20.72
N GLY A 38 -9.36 -17.67 21.59
CA GLY A 38 -10.79 -17.78 21.27
C GLY A 38 -11.46 -16.43 21.09
N PHE A 39 -12.20 -16.25 19.99
CA PHE A 39 -13.11 -15.12 19.79
C PHE A 39 -14.56 -15.60 19.90
N PRO A 40 -15.43 -14.93 20.69
CA PRO A 40 -16.85 -15.22 20.65
C PRO A 40 -17.49 -14.55 19.43
N VAL A 41 -17.78 -15.32 18.38
CA VAL A 41 -18.64 -14.89 17.27
C VAL A 41 -20.02 -15.52 17.46
N ARG A 42 -20.97 -14.75 18.02
CA ARG A 42 -22.40 -14.99 17.80
C ARG A 42 -22.76 -14.38 16.45
N ASP A 43 -22.79 -15.20 15.40
CA ASP A 43 -24.04 -15.48 14.66
C ASP A 43 -23.78 -16.34 13.41
N ARG A 44 -24.77 -17.18 13.14
CA ARG A 44 -24.86 -18.32 12.21
C ARG A 44 -24.31 -18.07 10.79
N VAL A 45 -23.50 -19.01 10.30
CA VAL A 45 -23.41 -19.32 8.86
C VAL A 45 -23.75 -20.80 8.66
N LEU A 46 -24.92 -21.03 8.06
CA LEU A 46 -25.32 -22.32 7.51
C LEU A 46 -24.55 -22.54 6.20
N GLY A 47 -23.84 -23.66 6.12
CA GLY A 47 -23.00 -23.99 4.97
C GLY A 47 -23.79 -24.30 3.70
N TYR A 48 -23.17 -24.00 2.56
CA TYR A 48 -23.34 -24.80 1.35
C TYR A 48 -22.02 -24.90 0.59
N THR A 49 -21.67 -26.14 0.29
CA THR A 49 -20.50 -26.64 -0.41
C THR A 49 -20.49 -26.28 -1.90
N ALA A 50 -19.30 -25.88 -2.35
CA ALA A 50 -18.54 -26.45 -3.47
C ALA A 50 -19.07 -26.37 -4.92
N PHE A 51 -18.14 -26.01 -5.81
CA PHE A 51 -18.19 -26.15 -7.28
C PHE A 51 -19.32 -25.42 -7.99
N HIS A 52 -19.05 -24.20 -8.46
CA HIS A 52 -19.46 -23.76 -9.80
C HIS A 52 -18.33 -22.92 -10.40
N SER A 53 -17.44 -23.56 -11.16
CA SER A 53 -16.71 -22.85 -12.22
C SER A 53 -17.73 -22.57 -13.32
N CYS A 54 -18.32 -21.38 -13.34
CA CYS A 54 -19.06 -20.91 -14.49
C CYS A 54 -18.15 -19.97 -15.29
N SER A 55 -17.70 -20.46 -16.44
CA SER A 55 -17.21 -19.63 -17.54
C SER A 55 -18.33 -18.70 -17.98
N CYS A 56 -18.20 -17.41 -17.72
CA CYS A 56 -18.99 -16.38 -18.38
C CYS A 56 -18.06 -15.27 -18.89
N ASN A 57 -18.01 -15.15 -20.21
CA ASN A 57 -17.38 -14.06 -20.94
C ASN A 57 -18.13 -12.74 -20.70
N GLY A 58 -17.36 -11.66 -20.58
CA GLY A 58 -17.71 -10.34 -21.10
C GLY A 58 -18.58 -9.44 -20.22
N GLY A 59 -17.96 -8.43 -19.62
CA GLY A 59 -18.63 -7.16 -19.28
C GLY A 59 -18.35 -6.64 -17.87
N ARG A 60 -17.71 -5.46 -17.79
CA ARG A 60 -17.82 -4.42 -16.73
C ARG A 60 -18.10 -4.87 -15.28
N ASP A 61 -17.38 -5.86 -14.75
CA ASP A 61 -17.55 -6.28 -13.36
C ASP A 61 -16.49 -5.66 -12.44
N GLY A 62 -16.91 -5.02 -11.34
CA GLY A 62 -16.03 -4.32 -10.39
C GLY A 62 -15.15 -5.23 -9.52
N ARG A 63 -14.21 -4.65 -8.74
CA ARG A 63 -13.21 -5.38 -7.92
C ARG A 63 -13.80 -6.48 -7.03
N GLN A 64 -14.98 -6.25 -6.47
CA GLN A 64 -15.70 -7.24 -5.66
C GLN A 64 -15.90 -8.56 -6.42
N GLN A 65 -16.40 -8.50 -7.65
CA GLN A 65 -16.71 -9.69 -8.43
C GLN A 65 -15.42 -10.40 -8.88
N ALA A 66 -14.38 -9.65 -9.23
CA ALA A 66 -13.07 -10.22 -9.55
C ALA A 66 -12.46 -11.01 -8.36
N TRP A 67 -12.64 -10.51 -7.13
CA TRP A 67 -12.13 -11.18 -5.93
C TRP A 67 -12.99 -12.36 -5.50
N ILE A 68 -14.32 -12.25 -5.59
CA ILE A 68 -15.23 -13.38 -5.37
C ILE A 68 -14.95 -14.49 -6.38
N ASN A 69 -14.75 -14.15 -7.65
CA ASN A 69 -14.44 -15.13 -8.71
C ASN A 69 -13.10 -15.82 -8.48
N ARG A 70 -12.12 -15.13 -7.87
CA ARG A 70 -10.75 -15.66 -7.68
C ARG A 70 -10.55 -16.41 -6.36
N PHE A 71 -11.20 -15.97 -5.28
CA PHE A 71 -10.96 -16.50 -3.92
C PHE A 71 -12.21 -17.09 -3.27
N GLY A 72 -13.37 -16.98 -3.89
CA GLY A 72 -14.65 -17.32 -3.26
C GLY A 72 -15.15 -16.20 -2.35
N ASN A 73 -16.45 -16.26 -2.05
CA ASN A 73 -17.17 -15.23 -1.31
C ASN A 73 -16.70 -15.10 0.15
N GLU A 74 -16.37 -16.21 0.80
CA GLU A 74 -16.00 -16.27 2.22
C GLU A 74 -14.61 -15.67 2.46
N LEU A 75 -13.60 -16.05 1.65
CA LEU A 75 -12.25 -15.45 1.75
C LEU A 75 -12.28 -13.97 1.39
N TYR A 76 -13.05 -13.60 0.36
CA TYR A 76 -13.28 -12.20 0.00
C TYR A 76 -13.84 -11.40 1.18
N SER A 77 -14.92 -11.91 1.79
CA SER A 77 -15.63 -11.20 2.86
C SER A 77 -14.82 -11.15 4.16
N THR A 78 -13.95 -12.13 4.41
CA THR A 78 -13.24 -12.25 5.70
C THR A 78 -11.91 -11.49 5.73
N PHE A 79 -11.13 -11.52 4.65
CA PHE A 79 -9.74 -11.03 4.67
C PHE A 79 -9.50 -9.82 3.76
N PHE A 80 -10.31 -9.75 2.71
CA PHE A 80 -9.99 -8.94 1.55
C PHE A 80 -10.80 -7.65 1.53
N LYS A 81 -12.12 -7.77 1.65
CA LYS A 81 -13.05 -6.65 1.57
C LYS A 81 -12.68 -5.55 2.56
N ASP A 82 -12.68 -5.87 3.85
CA ASP A 82 -12.52 -4.87 4.90
C ASP A 82 -11.13 -4.22 4.89
N TYR A 83 -10.06 -5.00 4.64
CA TYR A 83 -8.72 -4.45 4.47
C TYR A 83 -8.62 -3.50 3.26
N THR A 84 -9.28 -3.85 2.17
CA THR A 84 -9.23 -3.04 0.93
C THR A 84 -10.02 -1.75 1.07
N GLU A 85 -11.20 -1.82 1.67
CA GLU A 85 -12.01 -0.64 1.97
C GLU A 85 -11.30 0.26 2.99
N LYS A 86 -10.57 -0.31 3.95
CA LYS A 86 -9.70 0.43 4.89
C LYS A 86 -8.61 1.22 4.15
N VAL A 87 -7.84 0.56 3.28
CA VAL A 87 -6.76 1.18 2.51
C VAL A 87 -7.29 2.30 1.59
N TRP A 88 -8.36 2.02 0.84
CA TRP A 88 -8.83 2.91 -0.23
C TRP A 88 -9.95 3.86 0.19
N GLY A 89 -10.54 3.70 1.36
CA GLY A 89 -11.59 4.58 1.88
C GLY A 89 -12.91 4.52 1.13
N VAL A 90 -13.06 3.64 0.15
CA VAL A 90 -14.27 3.47 -0.65
C VAL A 90 -14.67 2.00 -0.72
N PRO A 91 -15.98 1.70 -0.80
CA PRO A 91 -16.44 0.33 -0.97
C PRO A 91 -15.82 -0.37 -2.17
N CYS A 92 -15.50 -1.66 -2.04
CA CYS A 92 -14.79 -2.41 -3.09
C CYS A 92 -15.49 -2.37 -4.46
N HIS A 93 -16.83 -2.31 -4.51
CA HIS A 93 -17.59 -2.24 -5.76
C HIS A 93 -17.41 -0.92 -6.53
N LYS A 94 -16.94 0.15 -5.87
CA LYS A 94 -16.65 1.44 -6.52
C LYS A 94 -15.26 1.50 -7.13
N ILE A 95 -14.42 0.48 -6.90
CA ILE A 95 -13.05 0.50 -7.38
C ILE A 95 -12.94 -0.33 -8.67
N PRO A 96 -12.42 0.26 -9.78
CA PRO A 96 -12.31 -0.43 -11.06
C PRO A 96 -11.55 -1.74 -10.99
N ALA A 97 -11.94 -2.70 -11.83
CA ALA A 97 -11.31 -4.02 -11.90
C ALA A 97 -9.92 -4.01 -12.55
N SER A 98 -9.63 -3.05 -13.46
CA SER A 98 -8.30 -2.83 -14.05
C SER A 98 -7.23 -2.65 -12.97
N TRP A 99 -7.59 -2.05 -11.84
CA TRP A 99 -6.71 -1.97 -10.67
C TRP A 99 -6.26 -3.34 -10.13
N GLY A 100 -7.17 -4.33 -10.14
CA GLY A 100 -6.88 -5.66 -9.64
C GLY A 100 -5.84 -6.40 -10.49
N GLN A 101 -5.76 -6.10 -11.79
CA GLN A 101 -4.83 -6.78 -12.69
C GLN A 101 -3.36 -6.37 -12.41
N GLN A 102 -3.10 -5.09 -12.12
CA GLN A 102 -1.75 -4.61 -11.77
C GLN A 102 -1.26 -5.08 -10.38
N ARG A 103 -2.17 -5.27 -9.40
CA ARG A 103 -1.81 -5.50 -7.99
C ARG A 103 -1.93 -6.94 -7.50
N VAL A 104 -2.63 -7.81 -8.23
CA VAL A 104 -2.85 -9.20 -7.78
C VAL A 104 -1.59 -10.07 -7.93
N LYS A 105 -0.51 -9.53 -8.49
CA LYS A 105 0.83 -10.13 -8.41
C LYS A 105 1.65 -9.68 -7.20
N ASP A 106 1.43 -8.46 -6.67
CA ASP A 106 2.19 -7.93 -5.52
C ASP A 106 1.56 -8.22 -4.15
N LEU A 107 0.24 -8.40 -4.08
CA LEU A 107 -0.41 -8.87 -2.85
C LEU A 107 -0.37 -10.40 -2.79
N ASN A 108 0.84 -10.91 -2.51
CA ASN A 108 1.10 -12.32 -2.17
C ASN A 108 0.22 -12.86 -1.05
N ILE A 109 -0.48 -12.01 -0.28
CA ILE A 109 -1.44 -12.37 0.78
C ILE A 109 -2.46 -13.40 0.29
N SER A 110 -2.99 -13.25 -0.93
CA SER A 110 -4.03 -14.15 -1.41
C SER A 110 -3.50 -15.52 -1.81
N ARG A 111 -2.26 -15.59 -2.30
CA ARG A 111 -1.55 -16.86 -2.52
C ARG A 111 -1.06 -17.47 -1.21
N MET A 112 -0.60 -16.66 -0.25
CA MET A 112 -0.17 -17.11 1.08
C MET A 112 -1.34 -17.68 1.88
N VAL A 113 -2.50 -17.01 1.87
CA VAL A 113 -3.74 -17.53 2.46
C VAL A 113 -4.15 -18.81 1.71
N LEU A 114 -4.16 -18.83 0.38
CA LEU A 114 -4.46 -20.07 -0.36
C LEU A 114 -3.45 -21.20 -0.10
N GLN A 115 -2.16 -20.90 0.09
CA GLN A 115 -1.11 -21.88 0.39
C GLN A 115 -1.24 -22.38 1.83
N ALA A 116 -1.52 -21.51 2.79
CA ALA A 116 -1.81 -21.87 4.18
C ALA A 116 -3.07 -22.75 4.28
N PHE A 117 -4.13 -22.41 3.54
CA PHE A 117 -5.31 -23.26 3.43
C PHE A 117 -5.01 -24.57 2.69
N LYS A 118 -4.28 -24.56 1.57
CA LYS A 118 -3.90 -25.78 0.84
C LYS A 118 -3.01 -26.72 1.65
N SER A 119 -2.08 -26.19 2.46
CA SER A 119 -1.25 -27.02 3.35
C SER A 119 -2.05 -27.65 4.48
N VAL A 120 -3.18 -27.05 4.87
CA VAL A 120 -4.14 -27.64 5.81
C VAL A 120 -4.96 -28.76 5.17
N PHE A 121 -5.21 -28.73 3.85
CA PHE A 121 -6.04 -29.72 3.15
C PHE A 121 -5.27 -30.82 2.39
N ASN A 122 -3.97 -30.66 2.11
CA ASN A 122 -3.16 -31.67 1.41
C ASN A 122 -1.92 -32.07 2.24
N SER A 123 -1.98 -33.26 2.84
CA SER A 123 -0.86 -33.89 3.56
C SER A 123 0.12 -34.66 2.66
N ASN A 124 -0.06 -34.64 1.34
CA ASN A 124 0.80 -35.39 0.42
C ASN A 124 2.01 -34.56 -0.04
N ARG A 125 3.15 -34.87 0.56
CA ARG A 125 4.49 -34.50 0.09
C ARG A 125 4.81 -35.31 -1.19
N THR A 126 4.66 -34.68 -2.35
CA THR A 126 5.42 -35.07 -3.55
C THR A 126 6.23 -33.89 -4.04
N ILE A 127 7.53 -34.14 -4.14
CA ILE A 127 8.56 -33.23 -4.60
C ILE A 127 8.47 -33.23 -6.12
N ASP A 128 7.76 -32.26 -6.69
CA ASP A 128 7.91 -31.90 -8.10
C ASP A 128 8.00 -30.37 -8.19
N GLN A 129 9.24 -29.87 -8.13
CA GLN A 129 9.57 -28.46 -8.25
C GLN A 129 9.57 -28.06 -9.73
N LYS A 130 8.39 -27.77 -10.26
CA LYS A 130 8.25 -26.96 -11.48
C LYS A 130 7.17 -25.92 -11.24
N GLY A 131 7.59 -24.71 -10.88
CA GLY A 131 6.68 -23.56 -10.76
C GLY A 131 6.98 -22.56 -9.65
N THR A 132 8.17 -22.53 -9.07
CA THR A 132 8.57 -21.46 -8.13
C THR A 132 8.80 -20.17 -8.90
N SER A 133 7.72 -19.42 -9.14
CA SER A 133 7.78 -18.04 -9.63
C SER A 133 8.32 -17.13 -8.54
N THR A 134 9.42 -16.44 -8.85
CA THR A 134 9.93 -15.08 -8.46
C THR A 134 9.14 -14.21 -7.46
N SER A 135 8.55 -14.77 -6.40
CA SER A 135 7.59 -14.03 -5.54
C SER A 135 7.89 -14.06 -4.05
N LEU A 136 9.08 -14.49 -3.64
CA LEU A 136 9.58 -14.22 -2.30
C LEU A 136 10.78 -13.29 -2.48
N ILE A 137 10.63 -12.02 -2.13
CA ILE A 137 11.80 -11.24 -1.72
C ILE A 137 12.22 -11.90 -0.41
N GLU A 138 13.04 -12.94 -0.50
CA GLU A 138 13.53 -13.68 0.67
C GLU A 138 14.44 -12.80 1.52
N GLN A 139 15.05 -11.77 0.91
CA GLN A 139 15.95 -10.81 1.53
C GLN A 139 15.86 -9.47 0.78
N PHE A 140 15.93 -8.36 1.51
CA PHE A 140 16.11 -7.02 0.94
C PHE A 140 17.15 -6.25 1.77
N LEU A 141 17.77 -5.26 1.15
CA LEU A 141 18.71 -4.36 1.84
C LEU A 141 17.94 -3.22 2.50
N TYR A 142 18.32 -2.89 3.73
CA TYR A 142 17.78 -1.75 4.46
C TYR A 142 18.92 -0.87 4.97
N PRO A 143 18.90 0.46 4.75
CA PRO A 143 19.96 1.32 5.24
C PRO A 143 19.97 1.35 6.77
N LYS A 144 21.18 1.51 7.33
CA LYS A 144 21.44 1.45 8.76
C LYS A 144 20.50 2.37 9.57
N PHE A 145 20.27 3.59 9.08
CA PHE A 145 19.45 4.61 9.76
C PHE A 145 18.08 4.83 9.09
N GLY A 146 17.58 3.82 8.37
CA GLY A 146 16.30 3.91 7.67
C GLY A 146 16.41 4.43 6.23
N PRO A 147 15.32 4.36 5.45
CA PRO A 147 15.34 4.66 4.03
C PRO A 147 15.71 6.11 3.71
N GLY A 148 15.53 7.05 4.66
CA GLY A 148 15.95 8.45 4.52
C GLY A 148 17.45 8.62 4.29
N GLN A 149 18.28 7.77 4.90
CA GLN A 149 19.75 7.83 4.78
C GLN A 149 20.22 7.76 3.32
N MET A 150 19.55 6.96 2.50
CA MET A 150 19.85 6.86 1.08
C MET A 150 19.62 8.20 0.37
N TRP A 151 18.52 8.88 0.69
CA TRP A 151 18.15 10.15 0.06
C TRP A 151 18.99 11.33 0.55
N GLU A 152 19.40 11.32 1.81
CA GLU A 152 20.41 12.26 2.33
C GLU A 152 21.73 12.11 1.55
N THR A 153 22.19 10.87 1.37
CA THR A 153 23.41 10.58 0.59
C THR A 153 23.29 11.03 -0.87
N VAL A 154 22.11 10.84 -1.48
CA VAL A 154 21.84 11.31 -2.85
C VAL A 154 21.85 12.84 -2.91
N ALA A 155 21.22 13.51 -1.94
CA ALA A 155 21.19 14.96 -1.87
C ALA A 155 22.60 15.58 -1.73
N ASP A 156 23.47 14.97 -0.92
CA ASP A 156 24.86 15.40 -0.78
C ASP A 156 25.63 15.23 -2.09
N LYS A 157 25.48 14.09 -2.76
CA LYS A 157 26.08 13.84 -4.09
C LYS A 157 25.61 14.85 -5.14
N ILE A 158 24.34 15.21 -5.14
CA ILE A 158 23.81 16.24 -6.06
C ILE A 158 24.54 17.57 -5.83
N LYS A 159 24.71 17.99 -4.57
CA LYS A 159 25.42 19.22 -4.21
C LYS A 159 26.90 19.17 -4.58
N GLU A 160 27.58 18.04 -4.36
CA GLU A 160 28.98 17.83 -4.76
C GLU A 160 29.18 17.96 -6.28
N LEU A 161 28.18 17.55 -7.06
CA LEU A 161 28.16 17.69 -8.53
C LEU A 161 27.72 19.08 -9.00
N GLY A 162 27.49 20.03 -8.09
CA GLY A 162 27.10 21.40 -8.39
C GLY A 162 25.60 21.63 -8.53
N GLY A 163 24.77 20.63 -8.22
CA GLY A 163 23.32 20.79 -8.17
C GLY A 163 22.86 21.56 -6.92
N GLU A 164 21.73 22.26 -7.05
CA GLU A 164 21.16 23.06 -5.96
C GLU A 164 19.90 22.40 -5.41
N ILE A 165 19.75 22.39 -4.08
CA ILE A 165 18.57 21.85 -3.40
C ILE A 165 18.03 22.92 -2.46
N TYR A 166 16.83 23.39 -2.77
CA TYR A 166 16.11 24.39 -1.99
C TYR A 166 15.12 23.69 -1.05
N LEU A 167 15.35 23.80 0.26
CA LEU A 167 14.49 23.24 1.30
C LEU A 167 13.66 24.33 1.95
N ASN A 168 12.46 23.99 2.45
CA ASN A 168 11.47 24.96 2.94
C ASN A 168 11.00 25.92 1.84
N THR A 169 10.96 25.44 0.60
CA THR A 169 10.56 26.23 -0.57
C THR A 169 9.42 25.50 -1.27
N ALA A 170 8.38 26.23 -1.68
CA ALA A 170 7.25 25.69 -2.42
C ALA A 170 7.23 26.26 -3.84
N VAL A 171 6.92 25.43 -4.83
CA VAL A 171 6.58 25.90 -6.18
C VAL A 171 5.17 26.48 -6.12
N THR A 172 5.04 27.79 -6.31
CA THR A 172 3.76 28.52 -6.22
C THR A 172 3.26 29.01 -7.57
N GLY A 173 4.05 28.85 -8.63
CA GLY A 173 3.64 29.17 -9.98
C GLY A 173 4.45 28.38 -11.00
N ILE A 174 3.80 27.93 -12.05
CA ILE A 174 4.42 27.33 -13.24
C ILE A 174 3.91 28.13 -14.42
N ASN A 175 4.79 28.87 -15.08
CA ASN A 175 4.42 29.79 -16.12
C ASN A 175 4.75 29.17 -17.47
N GLY A 176 3.73 28.99 -18.31
CA GLY A 176 3.92 28.64 -19.70
C GLY A 176 3.73 29.80 -20.66
N ASP A 177 3.85 29.49 -21.94
CA ASP A 177 3.58 30.39 -23.06
C ASP A 177 2.42 29.91 -23.93
N HIS A 178 2.14 30.67 -24.99
CA HIS A 178 1.07 30.36 -25.95
C HIS A 178 1.37 29.13 -26.83
N ASP A 179 2.63 28.69 -26.89
CA ASP A 179 3.08 27.54 -27.69
C ASP A 179 3.18 26.26 -26.87
N LYS A 180 2.57 26.24 -25.67
CA LYS A 180 2.55 25.11 -24.73
C LYS A 180 3.95 24.69 -24.26
N THR A 181 4.82 25.66 -24.03
CA THR A 181 6.13 25.45 -23.40
C THR A 181 6.10 26.05 -22.00
N ILE A 182 6.70 25.37 -21.03
CA ILE A 182 6.92 25.97 -19.70
C ILE A 182 8.18 26.82 -19.77
N VAL A 183 8.12 28.07 -19.34
CA VAL A 183 9.24 29.02 -19.42
C VAL A 183 9.88 29.30 -18.06
N SER A 184 9.10 29.21 -16.97
CA SER A 184 9.64 29.44 -15.62
C SER A 184 8.78 28.81 -14.53
N ALA A 185 9.39 28.65 -13.35
CA ALA A 185 8.71 28.33 -12.10
C ALA A 185 8.92 29.45 -11.08
N ALA A 186 7.84 29.88 -10.44
CA ALA A 186 7.90 30.73 -9.26
C ALA A 186 8.04 29.86 -8.01
N ILE A 187 9.05 30.12 -7.21
CA ILE A 187 9.32 29.42 -5.96
C ILE A 187 9.24 30.39 -4.78
N THR A 188 8.56 29.99 -3.71
CA THR A 188 8.36 30.81 -2.52
C THR A 188 9.03 30.15 -1.33
N ASP A 189 9.92 30.90 -0.67
CA ASP A 189 10.51 30.47 0.60
C ASP A 189 9.45 30.57 1.71
N LEU A 190 9.19 29.45 2.38
CA LEU A 190 8.11 29.32 3.36
C LEU A 190 8.42 30.00 4.70
N LYS A 191 9.67 30.43 4.93
CA LYS A 191 10.08 31.10 6.18
C LYS A 191 10.00 32.62 6.06
N SER A 192 10.47 33.15 4.94
CA SER A 192 10.52 34.58 4.65
C SER A 192 9.29 35.09 3.90
N GLY A 193 8.62 34.21 3.14
CA GLY A 193 7.55 34.57 2.21
C GLY A 193 8.04 35.21 0.91
N GLU A 194 9.35 35.26 0.67
CA GLU A 194 9.92 35.80 -0.57
C GLU A 194 9.67 34.84 -1.75
N THR A 195 9.26 35.39 -2.89
CA THR A 195 9.05 34.64 -4.12
C THR A 195 10.08 35.04 -5.17
N THR A 196 10.77 34.06 -5.75
CA THR A 196 11.68 34.23 -6.89
C THR A 196 11.17 33.46 -8.10
N VAL A 197 11.58 33.87 -9.29
CA VAL A 197 11.21 33.20 -10.55
C VAL A 197 12.47 32.64 -11.20
N HIS A 198 12.42 31.36 -11.55
CA HIS A 198 13.53 30.63 -12.16
C HIS A 198 13.14 30.16 -13.55
N GLU A 199 13.92 30.56 -14.55
CA GLU A 199 13.82 30.07 -15.93
C GLU A 199 14.60 28.75 -16.07
N ALA A 200 14.11 27.85 -16.92
CA ALA A 200 14.77 26.58 -17.20
C ALA A 200 14.38 26.05 -18.58
N ASP A 201 15.26 25.24 -19.18
CA ASP A 201 14.99 24.59 -20.46
C ASP A 201 14.03 23.40 -20.32
N TYR A 202 14.16 22.64 -19.23
CA TYR A 202 13.39 21.43 -18.95
C TYR A 202 12.84 21.41 -17.53
N PHE A 203 11.63 20.90 -17.37
CA PHE A 203 10.91 20.82 -16.10
C PHE A 203 10.54 19.37 -15.78
N PHE A 204 11.16 18.80 -14.75
CA PHE A 204 10.81 17.48 -14.22
C PHE A 204 9.95 17.67 -12.97
N SER A 205 8.72 17.16 -12.99
CA SER A 205 7.81 17.32 -11.86
C SER A 205 7.46 15.98 -11.23
N THR A 206 7.80 15.88 -9.94
CA THR A 206 7.36 14.80 -9.05
C THR A 206 6.15 15.18 -8.22
N MET A 207 5.66 16.43 -8.33
CA MET A 207 4.52 16.93 -7.56
C MET A 207 3.22 16.26 -8.03
N PRO A 208 2.19 16.15 -7.17
CA PRO A 208 0.88 15.67 -7.60
C PRO A 208 0.35 16.42 -8.83
N VAL A 209 -0.13 15.66 -9.82
CA VAL A 209 -0.77 16.23 -11.04
C VAL A 209 -1.76 17.34 -10.70
N LYS A 210 -2.62 17.12 -9.70
CA LYS A 210 -3.56 18.13 -9.22
C LYS A 210 -2.87 19.45 -8.85
N GLU A 211 -1.82 19.39 -8.03
CA GLU A 211 -1.10 20.57 -7.55
C GLU A 211 -0.36 21.28 -8.70
N PHE A 212 0.17 20.52 -9.66
CA PHE A 212 0.74 21.10 -10.88
C PHE A 212 -0.27 22.00 -11.60
N PHE A 213 -1.49 21.51 -11.83
CA PHE A 213 -2.53 22.32 -12.49
C PHE A 213 -3.07 23.46 -11.62
N GLU A 214 -3.04 23.35 -10.29
CA GLU A 214 -3.42 24.43 -9.36
C GLU A 214 -2.49 25.63 -9.44
N VAL A 215 -1.20 25.41 -9.73
CA VAL A 215 -0.18 26.48 -9.81
C VAL A 215 0.21 26.84 -11.24
N THR A 216 -0.38 26.18 -12.25
CA THR A 216 -0.07 26.45 -13.66
C THR A 216 -0.80 27.68 -14.17
N ASN A 217 -0.03 28.61 -14.74
CA ASN A 217 -0.49 29.86 -15.31
C ASN A 217 -0.08 29.97 -16.78
N ASN A 218 -0.87 30.72 -17.56
CA ASN A 218 -0.58 31.07 -18.96
C ASN A 218 -0.44 29.90 -19.95
N LEU A 219 -0.80 28.68 -19.54
CA LEU A 219 -1.02 27.55 -20.44
C LEU A 219 -2.51 27.45 -20.80
N VAL A 220 -2.81 27.23 -22.08
CA VAL A 220 -4.17 26.93 -22.52
C VAL A 220 -4.47 25.46 -22.21
N VAL A 221 -5.19 25.22 -21.11
CA VAL A 221 -5.63 23.89 -20.68
C VAL A 221 -7.11 23.70 -21.08
N PRO A 222 -7.45 22.66 -21.86
CA PRO A 222 -8.85 22.28 -22.11
C PRO A 222 -9.63 22.07 -20.80
N GLN A 223 -10.90 22.46 -20.79
CA GLN A 223 -11.71 22.44 -19.56
C GLN A 223 -11.92 21.03 -18.99
N ASP A 224 -12.04 20.03 -19.85
CA ASP A 224 -12.16 18.61 -19.48
C ASP A 224 -10.86 18.06 -18.86
N VAL A 225 -9.70 18.42 -19.43
CA VAL A 225 -8.37 18.13 -18.87
C VAL A 225 -8.24 18.74 -17.47
N LEU A 226 -8.53 20.04 -17.35
CA LEU A 226 -8.42 20.78 -16.09
C LEU A 226 -9.35 20.19 -15.03
N HIS A 227 -10.62 19.95 -15.38
CA HIS A 227 -11.60 19.34 -14.48
C HIS A 227 -11.13 17.96 -13.99
N THR A 228 -10.66 17.11 -14.92
CA THR A 228 -10.18 15.77 -14.58
C THR A 228 -8.99 15.85 -13.64
N ALA A 229 -7.98 16.68 -13.94
CA ALA A 229 -6.79 16.82 -13.13
C ALA A 229 -7.05 17.37 -11.72
N LEU A 230 -7.89 18.41 -11.59
CA LEU A 230 -8.19 19.05 -10.29
C LEU A 230 -9.06 18.18 -9.38
N THR A 231 -9.82 17.25 -9.96
CA THR A 231 -10.68 16.31 -9.23
C THR A 231 -10.04 14.94 -9.05
N LEU A 232 -8.76 14.76 -9.38
CA LEU A 232 -8.03 13.54 -9.05
C LEU A 232 -8.03 13.32 -7.53
N GLU A 233 -8.36 12.09 -7.15
CA GLU A 233 -8.45 11.70 -5.75
C GLU A 233 -7.12 11.11 -5.28
N TYR A 234 -6.82 11.35 -4.02
CA TYR A 234 -5.63 10.81 -3.37
C TYR A 234 -6.04 10.32 -1.99
N ARG A 235 -5.37 9.29 -1.49
CA ARG A 235 -5.45 8.90 -0.08
C ARG A 235 -4.26 9.45 0.67
N ASP A 236 -4.56 9.98 1.85
CA ASP A 236 -3.57 10.42 2.80
C ASP A 236 -3.20 9.27 3.74
N PHE A 237 -2.08 9.47 4.43
CA PHE A 237 -1.48 8.43 5.26
C PHE A 237 -0.98 9.03 6.55
N LEU A 238 -1.29 8.36 7.65
CA LEU A 238 -0.93 8.80 8.98
C LEU A 238 -0.17 7.66 9.67
N ILE A 239 1.00 7.96 10.22
CA ILE A 239 1.78 7.03 11.03
C ILE A 239 1.86 7.59 12.44
N VAL A 240 1.51 6.78 13.43
CA VAL A 240 1.85 7.03 14.82
C VAL A 240 3.02 6.14 15.19
N GLY A 241 4.18 6.75 15.47
CA GLY A 241 5.31 6.05 16.08
C GLY A 241 5.08 5.93 17.58
N VAL A 242 5.28 4.72 18.11
CA VAL A 242 5.15 4.38 19.53
C VAL A 242 6.44 3.73 19.98
N LEU A 243 7.12 4.32 20.96
CA LEU A 243 8.26 3.75 21.64
C LEU A 243 7.77 3.06 22.91
N ALA A 244 8.06 1.77 23.04
CA ALA A 244 7.72 1.00 24.22
C ALA A 244 8.94 0.21 24.73
N GLU A 245 9.00 -0.06 26.03
CA GLU A 245 10.10 -0.83 26.63
C GLU A 245 10.11 -2.29 26.16
N LYS A 246 8.94 -2.87 25.83
CA LYS A 246 8.81 -4.27 25.41
C LYS A 246 7.54 -4.53 24.61
N LEU A 247 7.55 -5.65 23.87
CA LEU A 247 6.36 -6.23 23.26
C LEU A 247 5.71 -7.25 24.20
N ILE A 248 4.37 -7.25 24.24
CA ILE A 248 3.58 -8.32 24.85
C ILE A 248 3.49 -9.50 23.90
N VAL A 249 3.29 -9.23 22.61
CA VAL A 249 3.17 -10.26 21.59
C VAL A 249 4.45 -11.09 21.50
N LYS A 250 4.29 -12.41 21.49
CA LYS A 250 5.35 -13.40 21.35
C LYS A 250 5.07 -14.30 20.15
N ASP A 251 6.13 -14.89 19.62
CA ASP A 251 6.01 -15.94 18.62
C ASP A 251 5.48 -17.26 19.25
N LYS A 252 5.36 -18.30 18.43
CA LYS A 252 4.86 -19.62 18.86
C LYS A 252 5.73 -20.30 19.93
N ASN A 253 7.00 -19.93 20.05
CA ASN A 253 7.94 -20.50 21.02
C ASN A 253 7.98 -19.67 22.32
N GLY A 254 7.30 -18.51 22.36
CA GLY A 254 7.35 -17.57 23.46
C GLY A 254 8.46 -16.53 23.33
N ASP A 255 9.14 -16.47 22.18
CA ASP A 255 10.21 -15.52 21.90
C ASP A 255 9.67 -14.19 21.36
N GLU A 256 10.50 -13.14 21.32
CA GLU A 256 10.12 -11.90 20.66
C GLU A 256 9.91 -12.10 19.15
N ILE A 257 8.90 -11.43 18.59
CA ILE A 257 8.65 -11.46 17.16
C ILE A 257 9.78 -10.77 16.39
N THR A 258 10.18 -11.38 15.27
CA THR A 258 11.24 -10.84 14.40
C THR A 258 10.68 -10.25 13.10
N ASP A 259 9.35 -10.23 12.95
CA ASP A 259 8.66 -9.68 11.79
C ASP A 259 8.94 -8.18 11.63
N ASN A 260 9.14 -7.75 10.38
CA ASN A 260 9.35 -6.34 10.07
C ASN A 260 8.03 -5.55 10.04
N TRP A 261 6.93 -6.18 9.62
CA TRP A 261 5.60 -5.59 9.58
C TRP A 261 4.49 -6.65 9.71
N ILE A 262 3.32 -6.22 10.19
CA ILE A 262 2.11 -7.06 10.29
C ILE A 262 0.93 -6.30 9.67
N TYR A 263 0.16 -6.95 8.79
CA TYR A 263 -1.08 -6.40 8.25
C TYR A 263 -2.26 -6.66 9.18
N ILE A 264 -3.07 -5.63 9.43
CA ILE A 264 -4.26 -5.73 10.27
C ILE A 264 -5.52 -5.69 9.41
N GLN A 265 -6.21 -6.82 9.33
CA GLN A 265 -7.41 -6.99 8.52
C GLN A 265 -8.71 -6.92 9.34
N ASP A 266 -8.62 -6.93 10.67
CA ASP A 266 -9.79 -6.78 11.54
C ASP A 266 -10.50 -5.44 11.26
N LYS A 267 -11.81 -5.52 11.06
CA LYS A 267 -12.70 -4.37 10.81
C LYS A 267 -12.91 -3.48 12.04
N ASN A 268 -12.73 -4.04 13.23
CA ASN A 268 -12.85 -3.30 14.49
C ASN A 268 -11.58 -2.52 14.83
N ILE A 269 -10.49 -2.75 14.07
CA ILE A 269 -9.22 -2.06 14.21
C ILE A 269 -9.03 -1.15 13.01
N LYS A 270 -8.79 0.14 13.28
CA LYS A 270 -8.60 1.16 12.27
C LYS A 270 -7.22 1.08 11.64
N ALA A 271 -6.18 0.71 12.40
CA ALA A 271 -4.85 0.48 11.85
C ALA A 271 -4.90 -0.55 10.71
N GLY A 272 -4.17 -0.28 9.64
CA GLY A 272 -4.03 -1.19 8.50
C GLY A 272 -2.74 -2.00 8.53
N ARG A 273 -1.69 -1.46 9.15
CA ARG A 273 -0.39 -2.13 9.27
C ARG A 273 0.36 -1.65 10.51
N LEU A 274 1.13 -2.55 11.09
CA LEU A 274 2.17 -2.25 12.07
C LEU A 274 3.53 -2.46 11.43
N GLN A 275 4.50 -1.60 11.76
CA GLN A 275 5.91 -1.78 11.42
C GLN A 275 6.74 -1.85 12.71
N PHE A 276 7.66 -2.80 12.80
CA PHE A 276 8.55 -2.96 13.94
C PHE A 276 9.95 -2.48 13.56
N PHE A 277 10.18 -1.17 13.59
CA PHE A 277 11.37 -0.53 13.04
C PHE A 277 12.70 -1.04 13.63
N HIS A 278 12.70 -1.46 14.90
CA HIS A 278 13.84 -2.10 15.56
C HIS A 278 14.25 -3.44 14.89
N ASN A 279 13.31 -4.15 14.25
CA ASN A 279 13.59 -5.37 13.48
C ASN A 279 14.14 -5.08 12.07
N TRP A 280 13.97 -3.85 11.56
CA TRP A 280 14.56 -3.44 10.27
C TRP A 280 16.05 -3.11 10.43
N SER A 281 16.41 -2.46 11.53
CA SER A 281 17.79 -2.20 11.89
C SER A 281 17.89 -1.90 13.39
N PRO A 282 18.90 -2.44 14.10
CA PRO A 282 19.10 -2.17 15.52
C PRO A 282 19.48 -0.71 15.79
N PHE A 283 19.84 0.06 14.77
CA PHE A 283 20.16 1.49 14.88
C PHE A 283 18.94 2.40 14.71
N MET A 284 17.74 1.82 14.54
CA MET A 284 16.46 2.55 14.54
C MET A 284 15.96 2.82 15.96
N ILE A 285 16.68 2.36 16.99
CA ILE A 285 16.43 2.61 18.41
C ILE A 285 17.74 3.08 19.05
N SER A 286 17.64 4.02 20.01
CA SER A 286 18.80 4.51 20.76
C SER A 286 19.21 3.54 21.86
N GLU A 287 18.24 3.04 22.62
CA GLU A 287 18.46 2.13 23.74
C GLU A 287 18.23 0.67 23.31
N PRO A 288 19.23 -0.22 23.45
CA PRO A 288 19.06 -1.63 23.14
C PRO A 288 17.97 -2.27 24.01
N GLY A 289 16.94 -2.82 23.36
CA GLY A 289 15.82 -3.49 24.02
C GLY A 289 14.48 -2.80 23.78
N ASP A 290 14.50 -1.49 23.55
CA ASP A 290 13.31 -0.72 23.21
C ASP A 290 12.66 -1.18 21.90
N LYS A 291 11.37 -0.91 21.79
CA LYS A 291 10.51 -1.35 20.71
C LYS A 291 9.90 -0.13 20.04
N TRP A 292 10.40 0.21 18.86
CA TRP A 292 9.84 1.25 18.02
C TRP A 292 8.82 0.66 17.03
N ILE A 293 7.55 1.07 17.18
CA ILE A 293 6.40 0.54 16.42
C ILE A 293 5.76 1.68 15.62
N GLY A 294 5.63 1.51 14.31
CA GLY A 294 4.83 2.40 13.46
C GLY A 294 3.43 1.86 13.26
N VAL A 295 2.42 2.57 13.76
CA VAL A 295 1.00 2.25 13.56
C VAL A 295 0.46 3.05 12.39
N GLU A 296 0.04 2.36 11.34
CA GLU A 296 -0.31 2.99 10.07
C GLU A 296 -1.81 3.06 9.82
N TYR A 297 -2.27 4.25 9.42
CA TYR A 297 -3.65 4.56 9.14
C TYR A 297 -3.81 5.14 7.73
N PHE A 298 -4.80 4.62 7.01
CA PHE A 298 -5.22 5.15 5.71
C PHE A 298 -6.44 6.04 5.90
N CYS A 299 -6.33 7.31 5.53
CA CYS A 299 -7.36 8.32 5.78
C CYS A 299 -7.33 9.40 4.70
N ASN A 300 -8.23 10.37 4.81
CA ASN A 300 -8.18 11.61 4.03
C ASN A 300 -8.02 12.80 4.96
N GLU A 301 -7.48 13.91 4.45
CA GLU A 301 -7.34 15.15 5.20
C GLU A 301 -8.68 15.77 5.64
N THR A 302 -9.76 15.34 5.00
CA THR A 302 -11.14 15.71 5.32
C THR A 302 -11.74 14.88 6.45
N ASP A 303 -11.18 13.72 6.78
CA ASP A 303 -11.68 12.83 7.82
C ASP A 303 -11.50 13.47 9.20
N GLU A 304 -12.46 13.31 10.11
CA GLU A 304 -12.35 13.84 11.48
C GLU A 304 -11.14 13.27 12.22
N PHE A 305 -10.82 12.00 11.97
CA PHE A 305 -9.64 11.35 12.54
C PHE A 305 -8.34 12.07 12.18
N TRP A 306 -8.19 12.54 10.93
CA TRP A 306 -6.98 13.24 10.49
C TRP A 306 -6.77 14.57 11.22
N LYS A 307 -7.88 15.24 11.56
CA LYS A 307 -7.91 16.56 12.19
C LYS A 307 -7.70 16.52 13.71
N LEU A 308 -7.69 15.32 14.31
CA LEU A 308 -7.40 15.17 15.73
C LEU A 308 -6.00 15.71 16.07
N PRO A 309 -5.81 16.31 17.24
CA PRO A 309 -4.49 16.67 17.75
C PRO A 309 -3.56 15.44 17.88
N ASP A 310 -2.26 15.66 17.77
CA ASP A 310 -1.26 14.58 17.79
C ASP A 310 -1.32 13.74 19.08
N ALA A 311 -1.55 14.37 20.23
CA ALA A 311 -1.70 13.68 21.50
C ALA A 311 -2.91 12.72 21.51
N GLU A 312 -4.04 13.14 20.91
CA GLU A 312 -5.25 12.30 20.84
C GLU A 312 -5.06 11.13 19.86
N LEU A 313 -4.33 11.34 18.77
CA LEU A 313 -3.96 10.28 17.83
C LEU A 313 -3.00 9.27 18.45
N ALA A 314 -2.02 9.76 19.23
CA ALA A 314 -1.11 8.91 19.99
C ALA A 314 -1.87 8.04 20.98
N ASP A 315 -2.73 8.65 21.80
CA ASP A 315 -3.59 7.94 22.76
C ASP A 315 -4.50 6.90 22.07
N PHE A 316 -5.08 7.26 20.92
CA PHE A 316 -5.89 6.35 20.13
C PHE A 316 -5.07 5.13 19.68
N ALA A 317 -3.90 5.38 19.08
CA ALA A 317 -3.05 4.32 18.55
C ALA A 317 -2.56 3.38 19.66
N ILE A 318 -2.11 3.91 20.80
CA ILE A 318 -1.68 3.13 21.96
C ILE A 318 -2.81 2.20 22.43
N LYS A 319 -4.00 2.74 22.67
CA LYS A 319 -5.17 1.94 23.11
C LYS A 319 -5.54 0.87 22.09
N GLU A 320 -5.44 1.21 20.81
CA GLU A 320 -5.76 0.28 19.74
C GLU A 320 -4.77 -0.89 19.69
N ILE A 321 -3.46 -0.64 19.69
CA ILE A 321 -2.45 -1.71 19.65
C ILE A 321 -2.35 -2.49 20.97
N GLU A 322 -2.71 -1.88 22.10
CA GLU A 322 -2.90 -2.59 23.39
C GLU A 322 -4.09 -3.54 23.32
N SER A 323 -5.22 -3.12 22.71
CA SER A 323 -6.42 -3.96 22.60
C SER A 323 -6.21 -5.26 21.80
N ILE A 324 -5.22 -5.26 20.90
CA ILE A 324 -4.80 -6.44 20.12
C ILE A 324 -3.54 -7.12 20.69
N GLY A 325 -3.11 -6.73 21.90
CA GLY A 325 -2.07 -7.43 22.66
C GLY A 325 -0.63 -7.21 22.18
N ILE A 326 -0.35 -6.09 21.49
CA ILE A 326 1.01 -5.81 20.98
C ILE A 326 1.91 -5.25 22.08
N ILE A 327 1.40 -4.30 22.86
CA ILE A 327 2.10 -3.62 23.97
C ILE A 327 1.15 -3.41 25.16
N SER A 328 1.69 -3.00 26.31
CA SER A 328 0.91 -2.33 27.35
C SER A 328 1.10 -0.83 27.24
N ALA A 329 0.03 -0.06 27.44
CA ALA A 329 0.10 1.40 27.49
C ALA A 329 1.04 1.92 28.60
N HIS A 330 1.20 1.15 29.69
CA HIS A 330 2.11 1.49 30.78
C HIS A 330 3.59 1.48 30.35
N ASP A 331 3.93 0.66 29.35
CA ASP A 331 5.32 0.48 28.91
C ASP A 331 5.70 1.49 27.80
N VAL A 332 4.80 2.42 27.44
CA VAL A 332 5.03 3.43 26.40
C VAL A 332 5.79 4.61 26.98
N THR A 333 6.89 4.99 26.34
CA THR A 333 7.81 6.05 26.82
C THR A 333 7.82 7.27 25.92
N ASP A 334 7.51 7.13 24.63
CA ASP A 334 7.47 8.25 23.68
C ASP A 334 6.54 7.96 22.49
N THR A 335 6.06 9.01 21.84
CA THR A 335 5.25 8.92 20.62
C THR A 335 5.55 10.04 19.64
N THR A 336 5.31 9.77 18.35
CA THR A 336 5.34 10.80 17.31
C THR A 336 4.22 10.57 16.29
N VAL A 337 3.69 11.64 15.70
CA VAL A 337 2.62 11.56 14.70
C VAL A 337 3.09 12.22 13.41
N ILE A 338 3.05 11.46 12.32
CA ILE A 338 3.45 11.93 11.00
C ILE A 338 2.26 11.83 10.05
N ARG A 339 1.91 12.96 9.43
CA ARG A 339 0.86 13.08 8.41
C ARG A 339 1.48 13.26 7.04
N VAL A 340 1.16 12.37 6.11
CA VAL A 340 1.65 12.38 4.73
C VAL A 340 0.46 12.60 3.81
N LYS A 341 0.39 13.78 3.21
CA LYS A 341 -0.65 14.12 2.24
C LYS A 341 -0.40 13.42 0.91
N LYS A 342 -1.49 13.07 0.22
CA LYS A 342 -1.51 12.50 -1.12
C LYS A 342 -0.55 11.31 -1.25
N ALA A 343 -0.48 10.49 -0.21
CA ALA A 343 0.43 9.36 -0.13
C ALA A 343 0.12 8.30 -1.19
N TYR A 344 -1.15 8.10 -1.57
CA TYR A 344 -1.55 7.14 -2.60
C TYR A 344 -2.41 7.82 -3.67
N PRO A 345 -2.00 7.79 -4.96
CA PRO A 345 -2.91 8.15 -6.04
C PRO A 345 -4.05 7.13 -6.10
N SER A 346 -5.28 7.63 -6.23
CA SER A 346 -6.49 6.80 -6.25
C SER A 346 -6.97 6.56 -7.68
N TYR A 347 -7.33 5.32 -7.97
CA TYR A 347 -7.70 4.90 -9.33
C TYR A 347 -9.20 4.77 -9.54
N TYR A 348 -9.96 5.70 -8.95
CA TYR A 348 -11.41 5.78 -9.07
C TYR A 348 -11.80 7.24 -9.31
N GLY A 349 -13.10 7.50 -9.49
CA GLY A 349 -13.59 8.84 -9.78
C GLY A 349 -13.10 9.34 -11.14
N SER A 350 -12.46 10.51 -11.13
CA SER A 350 -11.93 11.19 -12.34
C SER A 350 -10.77 10.44 -12.99
N TYR A 351 -10.10 9.52 -12.28
CA TYR A 351 -9.02 8.71 -12.85
C TYR A 351 -9.43 7.94 -14.12
N ASN A 352 -10.72 7.59 -14.25
CA ASN A 352 -11.24 6.93 -15.44
C ASN A 352 -11.01 7.72 -16.74
N ASN A 353 -10.82 9.04 -16.64
CA ASN A 353 -10.52 9.92 -17.77
C ASN A 353 -9.06 10.39 -17.77
N PHE A 354 -8.18 9.82 -16.94
CA PHE A 354 -6.81 10.31 -16.77
C PHE A 354 -5.98 10.31 -18.07
N SER A 355 -6.33 9.48 -19.05
CA SER A 355 -5.67 9.45 -20.36
C SER A 355 -5.69 10.81 -21.06
N ILE A 356 -6.76 11.61 -20.94
CA ILE A 356 -6.81 12.95 -21.57
C ILE A 356 -5.82 13.91 -20.91
N VAL A 357 -5.57 13.74 -19.61
CA VAL A 357 -4.58 14.52 -18.86
C VAL A 357 -3.17 14.11 -19.28
N GLN A 358 -2.92 12.80 -19.38
CA GLN A 358 -1.66 12.26 -19.88
C GLN A 358 -1.36 12.75 -21.30
N GLU A 359 -2.32 12.66 -22.21
CA GLU A 359 -2.21 13.15 -23.59
C GLU A 359 -1.91 14.65 -23.63
N TYR A 360 -2.60 15.46 -22.82
CA TYR A 360 -2.34 16.89 -22.73
C TYR A 360 -0.91 17.19 -22.23
N LEU A 361 -0.48 16.56 -21.14
CA LEU A 361 0.87 16.75 -20.58
C LEU A 361 1.95 16.35 -21.58
N ASN A 362 1.71 15.31 -22.40
CA ASN A 362 2.63 14.92 -23.47
C ASN A 362 2.80 15.99 -24.56
N THR A 363 1.81 16.88 -24.74
CA THR A 363 1.93 18.00 -25.69
C THR A 363 2.86 19.11 -25.23
N ILE A 364 3.22 19.16 -23.94
CA ILE A 364 4.17 20.11 -23.38
C ILE A 364 5.56 19.50 -23.55
N GLU A 365 6.32 19.94 -24.55
CA GLU A 365 7.55 19.26 -24.98
C GLU A 365 8.58 19.17 -23.85
N ASN A 366 8.81 20.29 -23.16
CA ASN A 366 9.84 20.41 -22.13
C ASN A 366 9.40 20.04 -20.71
N PHE A 367 8.22 19.47 -20.55
CA PHE A 367 7.69 19.03 -19.26
C PHE A 367 7.65 17.50 -19.13
N PHE A 368 8.15 17.00 -18.02
CA PHE A 368 8.25 15.58 -17.70
C PHE A 368 7.59 15.27 -16.35
N PRO A 369 6.32 14.81 -16.34
CA PRO A 369 5.70 14.27 -15.15
C PRO A 369 6.35 12.92 -14.82
N ILE A 370 6.91 12.78 -13.62
CA ILE A 370 7.65 11.60 -13.19
C ILE A 370 7.29 11.18 -11.76
N GLY A 371 7.63 9.94 -11.41
CA GLY A 371 7.41 9.41 -10.07
C GLY A 371 5.94 9.15 -9.75
N ARG A 372 5.69 8.83 -8.47
CA ARG A 372 4.38 8.37 -8.00
C ARG A 372 3.25 9.37 -8.24
N ASN A 373 3.40 10.59 -7.76
CA ASN A 373 2.31 11.57 -7.79
C ASN A 373 2.33 12.46 -9.04
N GLY A 374 3.52 12.68 -9.65
CA GLY A 374 3.65 13.35 -10.95
C GLY A 374 3.00 12.58 -12.08
N MET A 375 3.01 11.25 -12.02
CA MET A 375 2.33 10.39 -13.00
C MET A 375 0.95 9.89 -12.54
N HIS A 376 0.48 10.31 -11.35
CA HIS A 376 -0.70 9.75 -10.69
C HIS A 376 -0.71 8.21 -10.70
N ARG A 377 0.43 7.59 -10.40
CA ARG A 377 0.63 6.15 -10.45
C ARG A 377 1.18 5.61 -9.15
N TYR A 378 0.61 4.50 -8.69
CA TYR A 378 1.08 3.75 -7.54
C TYR A 378 2.45 3.12 -7.83
N ASN A 379 3.51 3.88 -7.56
CA ASN A 379 4.89 3.47 -7.75
C ASN A 379 5.58 3.18 -6.41
N ASN A 380 6.50 2.21 -6.45
CA ASN A 380 7.55 2.03 -5.46
C ASN A 380 8.73 2.99 -5.77
N SER A 381 9.73 3.04 -4.89
CA SER A 381 10.86 3.97 -5.02
C SER A 381 11.70 3.71 -6.27
N ASP A 382 11.97 2.45 -6.59
CA ASP A 382 12.69 2.00 -7.78
C ASP A 382 11.96 2.40 -9.07
N HIS A 383 10.65 2.15 -9.15
CA HIS A 383 9.83 2.59 -10.29
C HIS A 383 9.89 4.11 -10.46
N SER A 384 9.80 4.85 -9.34
CA SER A 384 9.89 6.32 -9.38
C SER A 384 11.25 6.80 -9.88
N MET A 385 12.34 6.16 -9.48
CA MET A 385 13.69 6.46 -9.98
C MET A 385 13.82 6.16 -11.48
N LEU A 386 13.32 5.01 -11.93
CA LEU A 386 13.36 4.62 -13.34
C LEU A 386 12.63 5.64 -14.23
N THR A 387 11.53 6.23 -13.76
CA THR A 387 10.82 7.26 -14.54
C THR A 387 11.66 8.52 -14.74
N ALA A 388 12.45 8.93 -13.74
CA ALA A 388 13.37 10.05 -13.86
C ALA A 388 14.53 9.73 -14.80
N MET A 389 15.11 8.52 -14.69
CA MET A 389 16.18 8.06 -15.57
C MET A 389 15.74 8.02 -17.04
N ALA A 390 14.55 7.49 -17.31
CA ALA A 390 13.98 7.46 -18.66
C ALA A 390 13.72 8.87 -19.21
N ALA A 391 13.24 9.80 -18.38
CA ALA A 391 13.04 11.19 -18.79
C ALA A 391 14.36 11.87 -19.19
N VAL A 392 15.43 11.66 -18.41
CA VAL A 392 16.77 12.19 -18.72
C VAL A 392 17.33 11.56 -20.00
N GLU A 393 17.19 10.25 -20.18
CA GLU A 393 17.63 9.55 -21.39
C GLU A 393 16.89 10.06 -22.64
N ASN A 394 15.58 10.31 -22.54
CA ASN A 394 14.79 10.88 -23.63
C ASN A 394 15.35 12.24 -24.07
N ILE A 395 15.75 13.08 -23.12
CA ILE A 395 16.35 14.39 -23.42
C ILE A 395 17.71 14.22 -24.10
N ILE A 396 18.59 13.37 -23.57
CA ILE A 396 19.93 13.13 -24.12
C ILE A 396 19.86 12.58 -25.54
N THR A 397 18.90 11.69 -25.82
CA THR A 397 18.74 11.03 -27.13
C THR A 397 17.87 11.82 -28.11
N GLY A 398 17.25 12.92 -27.67
CA GLY A 398 16.31 13.70 -28.48
C GLY A 398 14.97 13.02 -28.73
N GLN A 399 14.60 12.01 -27.92
CA GLN A 399 13.31 11.35 -27.98
C GLN A 399 12.21 12.24 -27.40
N LYS A 400 11.31 12.72 -28.26
CA LYS A 400 10.17 13.55 -27.85
C LYS A 400 8.99 12.75 -27.29
N ASP A 401 8.82 11.52 -27.75
CA ASP A 401 7.75 10.64 -27.27
C ASP A 401 8.03 10.17 -25.84
N LYS A 402 7.06 10.36 -24.96
CA LYS A 402 7.15 10.06 -23.52
C LYS A 402 6.52 8.72 -23.14
N THR A 403 6.06 7.94 -24.12
CA THR A 403 5.37 6.65 -23.88
C THR A 403 6.19 5.69 -23.01
N ASN A 404 7.50 5.60 -23.23
CA ASN A 404 8.39 4.76 -22.42
C ASN A 404 8.38 5.12 -20.93
N ILE A 405 8.23 6.40 -20.57
CA ILE A 405 8.10 6.83 -19.17
C ILE A 405 6.78 6.31 -18.60
N TRP A 406 5.68 6.48 -19.35
CA TRP A 406 4.34 6.01 -18.98
C TRP A 406 4.18 4.49 -19.00
N GLU A 407 5.12 3.72 -19.52
CA GLU A 407 5.09 2.25 -19.49
C GLU A 407 5.88 1.65 -18.31
N ILE A 408 6.63 2.47 -17.57
CA ILE A 408 7.30 1.98 -16.36
C ILE A 408 6.26 1.59 -15.32
N ASN A 409 6.38 0.38 -14.77
CA ASN A 409 5.43 -0.22 -13.83
C ASN A 409 4.04 -0.51 -14.42
N THR A 410 3.90 -0.66 -15.75
CA THR A 410 2.68 -1.18 -16.40
C THR A 410 2.75 -2.68 -16.72
N GLY A 411 3.88 -3.32 -16.37
CA GLY A 411 4.20 -4.70 -16.70
C GLY A 411 3.28 -5.71 -16.02
N ASP A 412 2.10 -5.90 -16.60
CA ASP A 412 1.38 -7.17 -16.78
C ASP A 412 0.05 -7.06 -17.55
N GLU A 413 -0.24 -5.92 -18.21
CA GLU A 413 -1.42 -5.80 -19.10
C GLU A 413 -1.11 -6.05 -20.59
N TYR A 414 0.16 -6.10 -21.02
CA TYR A 414 0.52 -6.05 -22.46
C TYR A 414 1.06 -7.35 -23.11
N HIS A 415 1.04 -8.49 -22.41
CA HIS A 415 1.60 -9.75 -22.94
C HIS A 415 0.61 -10.91 -23.15
N GLU A 416 -0.70 -10.73 -22.94
CA GLU A 416 -1.67 -11.81 -23.17
C GLU A 416 -2.33 -11.83 -24.56
N ASP A 417 -2.19 -10.77 -25.38
CA ASP A 417 -2.84 -10.71 -26.72
C ASP A 417 -1.88 -10.94 -27.91
N ALA A 418 -0.59 -11.20 -27.68
CA ALA A 418 0.38 -11.47 -28.76
C ALA A 418 0.73 -12.96 -28.92
N ALA A 419 0.02 -13.87 -28.24
CA ALA A 419 0.22 -15.31 -28.37
C ALA A 419 -1.12 -16.06 -28.46
N LYS A 420 -1.90 -15.80 -29.52
CA LYS A 420 -2.82 -16.77 -30.12
C LYS A 420 -2.86 -16.64 -31.63
#